data_AF-X0W1B2-F1
#
_entry.id   AF-X0W1B2-F1
#
_cell.length_a   1.000
_cell.length_b   1.000
_cell.length_c   1.000
_cell.angle_alpha   90.00
_cell.angle_beta   90.00
_cell.angle_gamma   90.00
#
_symmetry.space_group_name_H-M   'P 1'
#
loop_
_entity.id
_entity.type
_entity.pdbx_description
1 polymer ?
#
loop_
_entity_poly.entity_id
_entity_poly.type
_entity_poly.pdbx_seq_one_letter_code
_entity_poly.pdbx_strand_id
1 'polypeptide(L)' 'VNGVVNTITGGRIPLRDGFQIRRAAAERRIPCFTSLDTARAAVEALVNGSQIYSAQPLPDYRRKEPA' A
#
# COMPACT_ATOMS: atom_id res chain seq x y z
N VAL A 1 -5.08 8.83 13.90
CA VAL A 1 -5.32 7.77 12.88
C VAL A 1 -4.01 7.48 12.17
N ASN A 2 -3.62 6.21 12.02
CA ASN A 2 -2.31 5.80 11.49
C ASN A 2 -2.39 5.18 10.08
N GLY A 3 -3.60 4.98 9.56
CA GLY A 3 -3.87 4.51 8.21
C GLY A 3 -5.37 4.55 7.93
N VAL A 4 -5.73 4.54 6.66
CA VAL A 4 -7.11 4.46 6.17
C VAL A 4 -7.22 3.26 5.24
N VAL A 5 -8.26 2.44 5.40
CA VAL A 5 -8.63 1.39 4.44
C VAL A 5 -9.94 1.80 3.78
N ASN A 6 -9.88 2.13 2.49
CA ASN A 6 -11.02 2.56 1.69
C ASN A 6 -11.14 1.69 0.44
N THR A 7 -11.92 0.61 0.51
CA THR A 7 -12.22 -0.22 -0.66
C THR A 7 -13.38 0.35 -1.47
N ILE A 8 -13.44 0.04 -2.77
CA ILE A 8 -14.63 0.35 -3.56
C ILE A 8 -15.76 -0.62 -3.17
N THR A 9 -16.95 -0.09 -2.95
CA THR A 9 -18.18 -0.89 -2.78
C THR A 9 -19.21 -0.37 -3.79
N GLY A 10 -19.98 -1.26 -4.44
CA GLY A 10 -21.07 -0.85 -5.34
C GLY A 10 -20.72 -0.66 -6.83
N GLY A 11 -19.63 -1.24 -7.35
CA GLY A 11 -19.31 -1.22 -8.79
C GLY A 11 -18.75 0.12 -9.29
N ARG A 12 -19.22 0.60 -10.45
CA ARG A 12 -18.73 1.85 -11.09
C ARG A 12 -19.35 3.13 -10.54
N ILE A 13 -20.21 3.05 -9.53
CA ILE A 13 -20.83 4.24 -8.93
C ILE A 13 -19.77 4.94 -8.07
N PRO A 14 -19.35 6.17 -8.41
CA PRO A 14 -18.41 6.89 -7.58
C PRO A 14 -19.12 7.27 -6.28
N LEU A 15 -18.82 6.57 -5.20
CA LEU A 15 -19.20 7.03 -3.86
C LEU A 15 -18.44 8.34 -3.58
N ARG A 16 -19.19 9.43 -3.41
CA ARG A 16 -18.63 10.80 -3.27
C ARG A 16 -17.74 10.91 -2.03
N ASP A 17 -18.06 10.19 -0.96
CA ASP A 17 -17.30 10.17 0.28
C ASP A 17 -15.95 9.47 0.11
N GLY A 18 -15.88 8.36 -0.63
CA GLY A 18 -14.62 7.63 -0.86
C GLY A 18 -13.56 8.50 -1.54
N PHE A 19 -13.94 9.39 -2.45
CA PHE A 19 -13.01 10.38 -3.02
C PHE A 19 -12.51 11.35 -1.95
N GLN A 20 -13.42 11.93 -1.16
CA GLN A 20 -13.06 12.88 -0.11
C GLN A 20 -12.17 12.23 0.96
N ILE A 21 -12.44 10.99 1.34
CA ILE A 21 -11.63 10.19 2.26
C ILE A 21 -10.20 10.02 1.73
N ARG A 22 -10.04 9.57 0.48
CA ARG A 22 -8.72 9.38 -0.13
C ARG A 22 -7.94 10.68 -0.24
N ARG A 23 -8.60 11.76 -0.66
CA ARG A 23 -8.01 13.10 -0.74
C ARG A 23 -7.54 13.59 0.63
N ALA A 24 -8.42 13.50 1.63
CA ALA A 24 -8.16 13.91 3.00
C ALA A 24 -7.00 13.12 3.65
N ALA A 25 -6.85 11.83 3.32
CA ALA A 25 -5.74 11.01 3.79
C ALA A 25 -4.41 11.44 3.15
N ALA A 26 -4.39 11.64 1.82
CA ALA A 26 -3.20 12.07 1.09
C ALA A 26 -2.70 13.46 1.55
N GLU A 27 -3.60 14.44 1.67
CA GLU A 27 -3.26 15.79 2.14
C GLU A 27 -2.70 15.80 3.58
N ARG A 28 -3.13 14.84 4.42
CA ARG A 28 -2.64 14.67 5.79
C ARG A 28 -1.43 13.73 5.91
N ARG A 29 -0.89 13.23 4.80
CA ARG A 29 0.21 12.25 4.77
C ARG A 29 -0.11 10.97 5.57
N ILE A 30 -1.36 10.55 5.55
CA ILE A 30 -1.81 9.29 6.15
C ILE A 30 -1.88 8.23 5.05
N PRO A 31 -1.26 7.05 5.22
CA PRO A 31 -1.39 5.95 4.26
C PRO A 31 -2.85 5.60 4.00
N CYS A 32 -3.22 5.49 2.72
CA CYS A 32 -4.58 5.15 2.30
C CYS A 32 -4.56 3.91 1.40
N PHE A 33 -5.08 2.80 1.90
CA PHE A 33 -5.13 1.53 1.19
C PHE A 33 -6.47 1.38 0.46
N THR A 34 -6.42 1.20 -0.85
CA THR A 34 -7.62 1.02 -1.68
C THR A 34 -7.92 -0.44 -2.02
N SER A 35 -7.08 -1.36 -1.55
CA SER A 35 -7.19 -2.78 -1.77
C SER A 35 -6.79 -3.55 -0.51
N LEU A 36 -7.47 -4.67 -0.23
CA LEU A 36 -7.27 -5.45 1.00
C LEU A 36 -5.95 -6.23 0.99
N ASP A 37 -5.52 -6.69 -0.17
CA ASP A 37 -4.22 -7.31 -0.43
C ASP A 37 -3.06 -6.36 -0.12
N THR A 38 -3.13 -5.08 -0.54
CA THR A 38 -2.11 -4.09 -0.17
C THR A 38 -2.13 -3.78 1.32
N ALA A 39 -3.31 -3.68 1.93
CA ALA A 39 -3.44 -3.47 3.37
C ALA A 39 -2.83 -4.63 4.17
N ARG A 40 -3.07 -5.88 3.75
CA ARG A 40 -2.46 -7.07 4.33
C ARG A 40 -0.92 -7.02 4.23
N ALA A 41 -0.38 -6.77 3.04
CA ALA A 41 1.07 -6.70 2.85
C ALA A 41 1.73 -5.62 3.73
N ALA A 42 1.07 -4.47 3.90
CA ALA A 42 1.54 -3.42 4.80
C ALA A 42 1.54 -3.86 6.27
N VAL A 43 0.48 -4.54 6.72
CA VAL A 43 0.41 -5.09 8.09
C VAL A 43 1.49 -6.15 8.30
N GLU A 44 1.67 -7.07 7.36
CA GLU A 44 2.71 -8.10 7.42
C GLU A 44 4.11 -7.48 7.52
N ALA A 45 4.40 -6.46 6.71
CA ALA A 45 5.65 -5.71 6.79
C ALA A 45 5.85 -5.02 8.15
N LEU A 46 4.79 -4.42 8.71
CA LEU A 46 4.84 -3.77 10.02
C LEU A 46 5.05 -4.75 11.17
N VAL A 47 4.36 -5.90 11.14
CA VAL A 47 4.48 -6.96 12.17
C VAL A 47 5.88 -7.58 12.13
N ASN A 48 6.44 -7.77 10.94
CA ASN A 48 7.77 -8.33 10.76
C ASN A 48 8.90 -7.33 11.11
N GLY A 49 8.58 -6.07 11.43
CA GLY A 49 9.51 -5.08 11.96
C GLY A 49 10.59 -4.62 10.95
N SER A 50 11.65 -3.99 11.47
CA SER A 50 12.78 -3.54 10.66
C SER A 50 13.62 -4.73 10.21
N GLN A 51 13.47 -5.14 8.96
CA GLN A 51 14.38 -6.08 8.33
C GLN A 51 15.58 -5.32 7.74
N ILE A 52 16.77 -5.92 7.81
CA ILE A 52 17.92 -5.42 7.06
C ILE A 52 17.68 -5.79 5.60
N TYR A 53 17.26 -4.83 4.80
CA TYR A 53 17.08 -5.01 3.37
C TYR A 53 18.39 -4.72 2.64
N SER A 54 18.83 -5.65 1.80
CA SER A 54 19.91 -5.43 0.83
C SER A 54 19.28 -5.17 -0.54
N ALA A 55 19.23 -3.90 -0.96
CA ALA A 55 18.82 -3.54 -2.30
C ALA A 55 19.99 -3.75 -3.27
N GLN A 56 19.80 -4.57 -4.31
CA GLN A 56 20.81 -4.77 -5.34
C GLN A 56 20.67 -3.71 -6.44
N PRO A 57 21.78 -3.19 -7.00
CA PRO A 57 21.74 -2.40 -8.23
C PRO A 57 21.00 -3.15 -9.34
N LEU A 58 20.30 -2.41 -10.20
CA LEU A 58 19.49 -3.00 -11.28
C LEU A 58 20.27 -4.00 -12.16
N PRO A 59 21.56 -3.77 -12.54
CA PRO A 59 22.33 -4.76 -13.29
C PRO A 59 22.48 -6.10 -12.58
N ASP A 60 22.69 -6.09 -11.26
CA ASP A 60 22.92 -7.30 -10.46
C ASP A 60 21.62 -8.05 -10.19
N TYR A 61 20.51 -7.32 -9.99
CA TYR A 61 19.18 -7.91 -9.83
C TYR A 61 18.74 -8.69 -11.08
N ARG A 62 19.00 -8.17 -12.29
CA ARG A 62 18.58 -8.79 -13.56
C ARG A 62 19.41 -10.01 -13.96
N ARG A 63 20.62 -10.17 -13.42
CA ARG A 63 21.53 -11.29 -13.72
C ARG A 63 21.33 -12.50 -12.83
N LYS A 64 20.49 -12.43 -11.79
CA LYS A 64 20.12 -13.60 -11.00
C LYS A 64 19.34 -14.57 -11.87
N GLU A 65 19.86 -15.78 -12.02
CA GLU A 65 19.05 -16.89 -12.53
C GLU A 65 17.88 -17.14 -11.56
N PRO A 66 16.67 -17.41 -12.07
CA PRO A 66 15.54 -17.73 -11.22
C PRO A 66 15.86 -18.99 -10.40
N ALA A 67 15.55 -18.94 -9.10
CA ALA A 67 15.66 -20.07 -8.18
C ALA A 67 14.63 -21.17 -8.49
#